data_AF-A0A844EGQ8-F1
#
_entry.id   AF-A0A844EGQ8-F1
#
_cell.length_a   1.000
_cell.length_b   1.000
_cell.length_c   1.000
_cell.angle_alpha   90.00
_cell.angle_beta   90.00
_cell.angle_gamma   90.00
#
_symmetry.space_group_name_H-M   'P 1'
#
loop_
_entity.id
_entity.type
_entity.pdbx_description
1 polymer ?
#
loop_
_entity_poly.entity_id
_entity_poly.type
_entity_poly.pdbx_seq_one_letter_code
_entity_poly.pdbx_strand_id
1 'polypeptide(L)'
;FDLGTVWQGYISDASRTVAVGKPDEKSMDIYNVCLEAQLTAQAAAKPGITAEELDKIARDVITKAGYGEYFIHRLGHGMGMSEHEFPSIMEGNKM
;
A
#
# COMPACT_ATOMS: atom_id res chain seq x y z
N PHE A 1 -4.02 -10.83 -7.06
CA PHE A 1 -4.48 -11.77 -6.03
C PHE A 1 -4.41 -11.04 -4.72
N ASP A 2 -5.53 -10.93 -4.04
CA ASP A 2 -5.63 -10.31 -2.71
C ASP A 2 -6.27 -11.33 -1.78
N LEU A 3 -5.57 -11.69 -0.72
CA LEU A 3 -5.90 -12.88 0.05
C LEU A 3 -5.36 -12.83 1.47
N GLY A 4 -6.11 -13.49 2.35
CA GLY A 4 -5.87 -13.54 3.78
C GLY A 4 -6.30 -14.87 4.39
N THR A 5 -5.87 -15.11 5.62
CA THR A 5 -6.31 -16.28 6.41
C THR A 5 -6.66 -15.84 7.82
N VAL A 6 -7.55 -16.60 8.48
CA VAL A 6 -7.84 -16.44 9.90
C VAL A 6 -7.10 -17.50 10.70
N TRP A 7 -6.29 -17.07 11.66
CA TRP A 7 -5.60 -17.94 12.61
C TRP A 7 -5.86 -17.50 14.04
N GLN A 8 -6.48 -18.36 14.85
CA GLN A 8 -6.84 -18.08 16.25
C GLN A 8 -7.60 -16.75 16.44
N GLY A 9 -8.46 -16.40 15.48
CA GLY A 9 -9.25 -15.17 15.51
C GLY A 9 -8.52 -13.92 14.98
N TYR A 10 -7.25 -14.03 14.57
CA TYR A 10 -6.51 -12.94 13.92
C TYR A 10 -6.44 -13.14 12.41
N ILE A 11 -6.45 -12.04 11.67
CA ILE A 11 -6.47 -12.01 10.20
C ILE A 11 -5.05 -11.70 9.67
N SER A 12 -4.70 -12.31 8.54
CA SER A 12 -3.63 -11.87 7.65
C SER A 12 -4.23 -11.27 6.37
N ASP A 13 -3.51 -10.37 5.72
CA ASP A 13 -3.90 -9.78 4.43
C ASP A 13 -2.65 -9.50 3.58
N ALA A 14 -2.70 -9.88 2.31
CA ALA A 14 -1.61 -9.70 1.37
C ALA A 14 -2.09 -9.68 -0.09
N SER A 15 -1.71 -8.59 -0.77
CA SER A 15 -1.88 -8.44 -2.20
C SER A 15 -0.61 -8.80 -2.99
N ARG A 16 -0.77 -9.53 -4.09
CA ARG A 16 0.28 -9.79 -5.11
C ARG A 16 -0.27 -9.66 -6.52
N THR A 17 0.47 -8.94 -7.36
CA THR A 17 0.25 -8.85 -8.80
C THR A 17 1.30 -9.70 -9.52
N VAL A 18 0.85 -10.53 -10.47
CA VAL A 18 1.72 -11.43 -11.23
C VAL A 18 1.38 -11.34 -12.72
N ALA A 19 2.35 -11.64 -13.57
CA ALA A 19 2.15 -11.76 -15.01
C ALA A 19 2.11 -13.24 -15.42
N VAL A 20 1.19 -13.59 -16.32
CA VAL A 20 1.20 -14.88 -17.03
C VAL A 20 1.77 -14.63 -18.42
N GLY A 21 2.99 -15.11 -18.66
CA GLY A 21 3.76 -14.73 -19.85
C GLY A 21 4.60 -13.47 -19.63
N LYS A 22 5.06 -12.85 -20.73
CA LYS A 22 5.90 -11.64 -20.68
C LYS A 22 5.01 -10.38 -20.67
N PRO A 23 5.06 -9.55 -19.61
CA PRO A 23 4.33 -8.28 -19.59
C PRO A 23 4.94 -7.27 -20.58
N ASP A 24 4.12 -6.33 -21.04
CA ASP A 24 4.58 -5.19 -21.84
C ASP A 24 5.30 -4.13 -20.97
N GLU A 25 5.96 -3.17 -21.63
CA GLU A 25 6.76 -2.14 -20.96
C GLU A 25 5.90 -1.27 -20.02
N LYS A 26 4.66 -0.97 -20.41
CA LYS A 26 3.75 -0.14 -19.62
C LYS A 26 3.31 -0.85 -18.35
N SER A 27 2.98 -2.14 -18.44
CA SER A 27 2.60 -2.97 -17.30
C SER A 27 3.77 -3.14 -16.32
N MET A 28 4.99 -3.32 -16.84
CA MET A 28 6.20 -3.38 -16.00
C MET A 28 6.50 -2.06 -15.33
N ASP A 29 6.33 -0.93 -16.03
CA ASP A 29 6.49 0.41 -15.46
C ASP A 29 5.52 0.63 -14.29
N ILE A 30 4.23 0.38 -14.50
CA ILE A 30 3.21 0.49 -13.44
C ILE A 30 3.54 -0.42 -12.25
N TYR A 31 3.92 -1.67 -12.51
CA TYR A 31 4.30 -2.60 -11.45
C TYR A 31 5.48 -2.09 -10.64
N ASN A 32 6.52 -1.59 -11.31
CA ASN A 32 7.72 -1.06 -10.66
C ASN A 32 7.43 0.19 -9.83
N VAL A 33 6.59 1.10 -10.32
CA VAL A 33 6.15 2.28 -9.57
C VAL A 33 5.39 1.88 -8.30
N CYS A 34 4.45 0.93 -8.40
CA CYS A 34 3.73 0.41 -7.25
C CYS A 34 4.67 -0.27 -6.24
N LEU A 35 5.64 -1.05 -6.72
CA LEU A 35 6.63 -1.73 -5.88
C LEU A 35 7.56 -0.72 -5.19
N GLU A 36 8.04 0.31 -5.91
CA GLU A 36 8.86 1.38 -5.35
C GLU A 36 8.10 2.14 -4.26
N ALA A 37 6.85 2.53 -4.51
CA ALA A 37 6.01 3.21 -3.53
C ALA A 37 5.80 2.36 -2.26
N GLN A 38 5.51 1.07 -2.42
CA GLN A 38 5.31 0.13 -1.31
C GLN A 38 6.58 -0.07 -0.48
N LEU A 39 7.72 -0.34 -1.12
CA LEU A 39 9.00 -0.54 -0.43
C LEU A 39 9.49 0.75 0.24
N THR A 40 9.28 1.91 -0.38
CA THR A 40 9.68 3.21 0.19
C THR A 40 8.87 3.54 1.43
N ALA A 41 7.55 3.37 1.39
CA ALA A 41 6.71 3.56 2.58
C ALA A 41 7.06 2.54 3.68
N GLN A 42 7.24 1.27 3.34
CA GLN A 42 7.63 0.24 4.31
C GLN A 42 8.95 0.57 5.02
N ALA A 43 9.95 1.08 4.29
CA ALA A 43 11.24 1.47 4.86
C ALA A 43 11.15 2.72 5.77
N ALA A 44 10.16 3.59 5.55
CA ALA A 44 9.95 4.79 6.36
C ALA A 44 9.15 4.53 7.65
N ALA A 45 8.40 3.44 7.70
CA ALA A 45 7.55 3.10 8.84
C ALA A 45 8.38 2.92 10.13
N LYS A 46 8.13 3.77 11.13
CA LYS A 46 8.81 3.76 12.43
C LYS A 46 7.95 4.44 13.50
N PRO A 47 8.17 4.18 14.80
CA PRO A 47 7.47 4.91 15.86
C PRO A 47 7.63 6.43 15.71
N GLY A 48 6.51 7.16 15.84
CA GLY A 48 6.45 8.62 15.76
C GLY A 48 6.19 9.19 14.37
N ILE A 49 6.16 8.38 13.31
CA ILE A 49 5.58 8.80 12.01
C ILE A 49 4.06 8.78 12.12
N THR A 50 3.39 9.75 11.51
CA THR A 50 1.93 9.76 11.40
C THR A 50 1.45 8.94 10.21
N ALA A 51 0.19 8.51 10.25
CA ALA A 51 -0.49 7.81 9.18
C ALA A 51 -0.54 8.62 7.88
N GLU A 52 -0.76 9.94 7.95
CA GLU A 52 -0.74 10.82 6.78
C GLU A 52 0.66 10.97 6.19
N GLU A 53 1.70 11.05 7.01
CA GLU A 53 3.09 11.11 6.53
C GLU A 53 3.46 9.83 5.77
N LEU A 54 3.03 8.67 6.27
CA LEU A 54 3.26 7.39 5.62
C LEU A 54 2.49 7.26 4.30
N ASP A 55 1.19 7.64 4.26
CA ASP A 55 0.40 7.69 3.01
C ASP A 55 1.07 8.61 1.97
N LYS A 56 1.50 9.79 2.42
CA LYS A 56 2.12 10.78 1.56
C LYS A 56 3.38 10.26 0.87
N ILE A 57 4.22 9.48 1.56
CA ILE A 57 5.45 8.92 0.98
C ILE A 57 5.14 8.05 -0.24
N ALA A 58 4.18 7.13 -0.14
CA ALA A 58 3.78 6.30 -1.28
C ALA A 58 3.09 7.14 -2.37
N ARG A 59 2.18 8.03 -1.95
CA ARG A 59 1.41 8.90 -2.86
C ARG A 59 2.31 9.81 -3.69
N ASP A 60 3.38 10.35 -3.10
CA ASP A 60 4.36 11.20 -3.77
C ASP A 60 5.14 10.43 -4.84
N VAL A 61 5.56 9.19 -4.56
CA VAL A 61 6.23 8.32 -5.55
C VAL A 61 5.33 8.08 -6.76
N ILE A 62 4.08 7.68 -6.53
CA ILE A 62 3.10 7.40 -7.59
C ILE A 62 2.77 8.67 -8.38
N THR A 63 2.59 9.81 -7.70
CA THR A 63 2.30 11.10 -8.33
C THR A 63 3.46 11.59 -9.19
N LYS A 64 4.70 11.46 -8.69
CA LYS A 64 5.91 11.82 -9.44
C LYS A 64 6.09 10.97 -10.70
N ALA A 65 5.67 9.72 -10.67
CA ALA A 65 5.64 8.83 -11.84
C ALA A 65 4.50 9.15 -12.83
N GLY A 66 3.63 10.13 -12.52
CA GLY A 66 2.53 10.55 -13.39
C GLY A 66 1.25 9.73 -13.24
N TYR A 67 1.14 8.90 -12.19
CA TYR A 67 -0.02 8.02 -11.96
C TYR A 67 -0.89 8.45 -10.78
N GLY A 68 -0.71 9.67 -10.24
CA GLY A 68 -1.40 10.13 -9.04
C GLY A 68 -2.92 10.04 -9.10
N GLU A 69 -3.52 10.38 -10.26
CA GLU A 69 -4.98 10.31 -10.48
C GLU A 69 -5.55 8.88 -10.41
N TYR A 70 -4.70 7.86 -10.56
CA TYR A 70 -5.11 6.46 -10.50
C TYR A 70 -4.96 5.85 -9.11
N PHE A 71 -4.32 6.54 -8.15
CA PHE A 71 -4.21 6.08 -6.76
C PHE A 71 -5.37 6.61 -5.91
N ILE A 72 -6.53 5.96 -6.09
CA ILE A 72 -7.85 6.43 -5.65
C ILE A 72 -8.29 6.00 -4.25
N HIS A 73 -7.42 5.33 -3.50
CA HIS A 73 -7.73 4.87 -2.14
C HIS A 73 -6.61 5.24 -1.16
N ARG A 74 -6.87 5.00 0.12
CA ARG A 74 -5.88 5.13 1.21
C ARG A 74 -4.73 4.14 1.03
N LEU A 75 -3.53 4.45 1.53
CA LEU A 75 -2.38 3.56 1.48
C LEU A 75 -2.60 2.23 2.23
N GLY A 76 -3.31 2.24 3.35
CA GLY A 76 -3.50 1.03 4.13
C GLY A 76 -4.44 1.17 5.33
N HIS A 77 -4.55 0.10 6.09
CA HIS A 77 -5.38 0.00 7.29
C HIS A 77 -4.70 -0.85 8.35
N GLY A 78 -5.17 -0.72 9.59
CA GLY A 78 -4.86 -1.64 10.66
C GLY A 78 -5.61 -2.95 10.48
N MET A 79 -5.08 -3.97 11.13
CA MET A 79 -5.57 -5.34 11.07
C MET A 79 -5.28 -6.04 12.39
N GLY A 80 -6.19 -6.92 12.79
CA GLY A 80 -6.10 -7.66 14.03
C GLY A 80 -7.15 -8.76 14.04
N MET A 81 -8.20 -8.60 14.84
CA MET A 81 -9.36 -9.51 14.81
C MET A 81 -10.40 -9.10 13.76
N SER A 82 -10.31 -7.88 13.24
CA SER A 82 -11.02 -7.40 12.05
C SER A 82 -10.02 -7.18 10.91
N GLU A 83 -10.50 -7.36 9.67
CA GLU A 83 -9.72 -7.09 8.47
C GLU A 83 -9.43 -5.60 8.32
N HIS A 84 -10.44 -4.77 8.59
CA HIS A 84 -10.32 -3.32 8.56
C HIS A 84 -10.53 -2.74 9.96
N GLU A 85 -9.43 -2.38 10.62
CA GLU A 85 -9.43 -1.69 11.92
C GLU A 85 -8.42 -0.51 11.92
N PHE A 86 -8.21 0.10 13.09
CA PHE A 86 -7.30 1.25 13.23
C PHE A 86 -5.83 0.82 13.24
N PRO A 87 -4.91 1.68 12.75
CA PRO A 87 -5.13 3.02 12.19
C PRO A 87 -5.50 3.00 10.70
N SER A 88 -6.12 4.08 10.21
CA SER A 88 -6.29 4.28 8.76
C SER A 88 -5.06 5.00 8.20
N ILE A 89 -4.29 4.37 7.32
CA ILE A 89 -3.11 5.00 6.71
C ILE A 89 -3.57 5.81 5.51
N MET A 90 -3.92 7.08 5.74
CA MET A 90 -4.53 7.97 4.75
C MET A 90 -4.18 9.43 5.00
N GLU A 91 -4.25 10.24 3.94
CA GLU A 91 -4.20 11.69 4.03
C GLU A 91 -5.20 12.23 5.09
N GLY A 92 -4.73 13.18 5.91
CA GLY A 92 -5.52 13.81 6.97
C GLY A 92 -5.57 13.05 8.30
N ASN A 93 -5.04 11.83 8.38
CA ASN A 93 -4.90 11.12 9.65
C ASN A 93 -3.57 11.43 10.35
N LYS A 94 -3.62 12.23 11.42
CA LYS A 94 -2.45 12.68 12.20
C LYS A 94 -2.02 11.74 13.32
N MET A 95 -2.69 10.59 13.46
CA MET A 95 -2.31 9.55 14.42
C MET A 95 -1.02 8.86 14.01
#